data_AF-A0A1Y5KFT6-F1
#
_entry.id   AF-A0A1Y5KFT6-F1
#
_cell.length_a   1.000
_cell.length_b   1.000
_cell.length_c   1.000
_cell.angle_alpha   90.00
_cell.angle_beta   90.00
_cell.angle_gamma   90.00
#
_symmetry.space_group_name_H-M   'P 1'
#
loop_
_entity.id
_entity.type
_entity.pdbx_description
1 polymer ?
#
loop_
_entity_poly.entity_id
_entity_poly.type
_entity_poly.pdbx_seq_one_letter_code
_entity_poly.pdbx_strand_id
1 'polypeptide(L)' 'MENCSIENCLKPLKAKGLCSMHHQRLLRHGDPYMVRPRRVRKVTMCNWVNCTNPAITKGLCPKHYYIYRVRQTSHM' A
#
# COMPACT_ATOMS: atom_id res chain seq x y z
N MET A 1 6.78 32.17 -2.02
CA MET A 1 6.67 30.70 -1.90
C MET A 1 5.23 30.37 -2.18
N GLU A 2 4.94 29.77 -3.34
CA GLU A 2 3.55 29.48 -3.70
C GLU A 2 3.15 28.12 -3.12
N ASN A 3 2.09 28.12 -2.33
CA ASN A 3 1.54 26.91 -1.74
C ASN A 3 0.51 26.28 -2.69
N CYS A 4 0.20 25.01 -2.46
CA CYS A 4 -0.82 24.31 -3.22
C CYS A 4 -2.18 25.02 -3.07
N SER A 5 -2.94 25.12 -4.15
CA SER A 5 -4.31 25.68 -4.18
C SER A 5 -5.35 24.86 -3.40
N ILE A 6 -4.94 23.83 -2.66
CA ILE A 6 -5.83 22.98 -1.88
C ILE A 6 -5.83 23.45 -0.44
N GLU A 7 -7.03 23.62 0.12
CA GLU A 7 -7.24 23.99 1.51
C GLU A 7 -6.50 23.01 2.44
N ASN A 8 -5.79 23.55 3.43
CA ASN A 8 -4.94 22.78 4.35
C ASN A 8 -3.72 22.09 3.70
N CYS A 9 -3.25 22.53 2.53
CA CYS A 9 -2.02 22.02 1.92
C CYS A 9 -0.90 23.05 1.85
N LEU A 10 0.02 23.00 2.82
CA LEU A 10 1.21 23.88 2.88
C LEU A 10 2.38 23.43 1.99
N LYS A 11 2.19 22.39 1.16
CA LYS A 11 3.25 21.87 0.31
C LYS A 11 3.57 22.83 -0.84
N PRO A 12 4.83 22.89 -1.31
CA PRO A 12 5.23 23.75 -2.41
C PRO A 12 4.48 23.37 -3.69
N LEU A 13 4.05 24.40 -4.42
CA LEU A 13 3.47 24.28 -5.76
C LEU A 13 4.51 23.69 -6.71
N LYS A 14 4.07 22.73 -7.54
CA LYS A 14 4.91 22.12 -8.58
C LYS A 14 4.40 22.40 -10.00
N ALA A 15 3.10 22.24 -10.23
CA ALA A 15 2.50 22.46 -11.55
C ALA A 15 1.00 22.70 -11.42
N LYS A 16 0.43 23.50 -12.32
CA LYS A 16 -1.03 23.78 -12.40
C LYS A 16 -1.66 24.22 -11.06
N GLY A 17 -0.97 25.05 -10.27
CA GLY A 17 -1.50 25.47 -8.97
C GLY A 17 -1.44 24.40 -7.87
N LEU A 18 -0.91 23.21 -8.15
CA LEU A 18 -0.96 22.06 -7.25
C LEU A 18 0.44 21.60 -6.83
N CYS A 19 0.53 21.03 -5.62
CA CYS A 19 1.74 20.31 -5.21
C CYS A 19 1.88 18.99 -5.96
N SER A 20 3.09 18.40 -5.94
CA SER A 20 3.41 17.13 -6.58
C SER A 20 2.38 16.02 -6.29
N MET A 21 1.93 15.92 -5.03
CA MET A 21 0.98 14.90 -4.59
C MET A 21 -0.41 15.10 -5.20
N HIS A 22 -0.94 16.32 -5.14
CA HIS A 22 -2.27 16.65 -5.65
C HIS A 22 -2.32 16.61 -7.17
N HIS A 23 -1.27 17.09 -7.84
CA HIS A 23 -1.14 16.92 -9.29
C HIS A 23 -1.13 15.43 -9.68
N GLN A 24 -0.43 14.58 -8.93
CA GLN A 24 -0.41 13.14 -9.19
C GLN A 24 -1.74 12.43 -8.87
N ARG A 25 -2.53 12.93 -7.93
CA ARG A 25 -3.90 12.45 -7.67
C ARG A 25 -4.84 12.85 -8.80
N LEU A 26 -4.78 14.10 -9.24
CA LEU A 26 -5.52 14.61 -10.40
C LEU A 26 -5.24 13.75 -11.64
N LEU A 27 -3.97 13.45 -11.95
CA LEU A 27 -3.62 12.63 -13.11
C LEU A 27 -4.09 11.17 -13.02
N ARG A 28 -4.11 10.58 -11.82
CA ARG A 28 -4.47 9.16 -11.64
C ARG A 28 -5.96 8.91 -11.42
N HIS A 29 -6.67 9.89 -10.89
CA HIS A 29 -8.03 9.72 -10.38
C HIS A 29 -9.00 10.82 -10.84
N GLY A 30 -8.52 11.86 -11.53
CA GLY A 30 -9.36 12.99 -11.98
C GLY A 30 -9.68 14.01 -10.89
N ASP A 31 -9.37 13.72 -9.62
CA ASP A 31 -9.68 14.57 -8.48
C ASP A 31 -8.44 14.74 -7.56
N PRO A 32 -7.96 15.98 -7.34
CA PRO A 32 -6.84 16.24 -6.45
C PRO A 32 -7.21 16.13 -4.95
N TYR A 33 -8.49 16.28 -4.58
CA TYR A 33 -9.00 16.12 -3.22
C TYR A 33 -9.17 14.66 -2.80
N MET A 34 -9.01 13.72 -3.72
CA MET A 34 -9.22 12.31 -3.44
C MET A 34 -8.28 11.79 -2.34
N VAL A 35 -8.85 11.50 -1.16
CA VAL A 35 -8.16 10.82 -0.05
C VAL A 35 -8.65 9.38 0.01
N ARG A 36 -7.76 8.42 -0.27
CA ARG A 36 -8.08 7.00 -0.03
C ARG A 36 -7.85 6.68 1.44
N PRO A 37 -8.80 5.98 2.11
CA PRO A 37 -8.56 5.51 3.46
C PRO A 37 -7.32 4.62 3.48
N ARG A 38 -6.51 4.76 4.53
CA ARG A 38 -5.35 3.89 4.74
C ARG A 38 -5.86 2.46 4.87
N ARG A 39 -5.41 1.57 3.98
CA ARG A 39 -5.71 0.14 4.13
C ARG A 39 -5.10 -0.36 5.43
N VAL A 40 -5.94 -0.68 6.42
CA VAL A 40 -5.51 -1.40 7.61
C VAL A 40 -5.24 -2.85 7.22
N ARG A 41 -4.04 -3.36 7.52
CA ARG A 41 -3.74 -4.77 7.32
C ARG A 41 -4.43 -5.55 8.44
N LYS A 42 -5.36 -6.45 8.09
CA LYS A 42 -5.90 -7.42 9.04
C LYS A 42 -4.81 -8.45 9.33
N VAL A 43 -4.42 -8.58 10.60
CA VAL A 43 -3.49 -9.62 11.02
C VAL A 43 -4.28 -10.92 11.11
N THR A 44 -3.98 -11.86 10.23
CA THR A 44 -4.54 -13.21 10.26
C THR A 44 -3.49 -14.17 10.82
N MET A 45 -3.89 -15.29 11.40
CA MET A 45 -2.96 -16.34 11.82
C MET A 45 -2.44 -17.13 10.62
N CYS A 46 -1.25 -17.72 10.78
CA CYS A 46 -0.67 -18.60 9.77
C CYS A 46 -1.52 -19.86 9.62
N ASN A 47 -1.93 -20.17 8.39
CA ASN A 47 -2.71 -21.34 8.03
C ASN A 47 -1.91 -22.67 8.06
N TRP A 48 -0.72 -22.66 8.64
CA TRP A 48 0.14 -23.85 8.70
C TRP A 48 -0.18 -24.62 9.97
N VAL A 49 -0.25 -25.95 9.88
CA VAL A 49 -0.61 -26.83 11.01
C VAL A 49 0.33 -26.55 12.19
N ASN A 50 -0.26 -26.28 13.36
CA ASN A 50 0.46 -25.95 14.59
C ASN A 50 1.37 -24.70 14.49
N CYS A 51 0.94 -23.67 13.76
CA CYS A 51 1.65 -22.38 13.71
C CYS A 51 0.82 -21.24 14.32
N THR A 52 1.38 -20.58 15.33
CA THR A 52 0.76 -19.42 16.01
C THR A 52 1.27 -18.08 15.49
N ASN A 53 2.15 -18.08 14.48
CA ASN A 53 2.72 -16.84 13.95
C ASN A 53 1.70 -16.09 13.07
N PRO A 54 1.76 -14.75 13.03
CA PRO A 54 0.91 -13.97 12.13
C PRO A 54 1.27 -14.21 10.66
N ALA A 55 0.25 -14.37 9.85
CA ALA A 55 0.34 -14.43 8.40
C ALA A 55 0.64 -13.03 7.83
N ILE A 56 1.62 -12.98 6.94
CA ILE A 56 2.00 -11.75 6.22
C ILE A 56 1.56 -11.77 4.75
N THR A 57 1.47 -12.96 4.15
CA THR A 57 1.14 -13.13 2.73
C THR A 57 0.52 -14.50 2.50
N LYS A 58 -0.48 -14.57 1.61
CA LYS A 58 -1.21 -15.83 1.27
C LYS A 58 -1.66 -16.66 2.48
N GLY A 59 -1.96 -16.02 3.62
CA GLY A 59 -2.34 -16.71 4.85
C GLY A 59 -1.19 -17.46 5.54
N LEU A 60 0.07 -17.20 5.17
CA LEU A 60 1.25 -17.85 5.74
C LEU A 60 2.18 -16.84 6.43
N CYS A 61 2.84 -17.28 7.49
CA CYS A 61 3.94 -16.53 8.10
C CYS A 61 5.18 -16.52 7.16
N PRO A 62 6.18 -15.65 7.39
CA PRO A 62 7.34 -15.54 6.49
C PRO A 62 8.06 -16.88 6.25
N LYS A 63 8.22 -17.69 7.31
CA LYS A 63 8.89 -19.00 7.26
C LYS A 63 8.10 -20.01 6.42
N HIS A 64 6.79 -20.10 6.65
CA HIS A 64 5.94 -21.03 5.90
C HIS A 64 5.68 -20.58 4.46
N TYR A 65 5.67 -19.27 4.20
CA TYR A 65 5.65 -18.75 2.85
C TYR A 65 6.91 -19.13 2.06
N TYR A 66 8.09 -19.09 2.71
CA TYR A 66 9.33 -19.54 2.08
C TYR A 66 9.27 -21.03 1.69
N ILE A 67 8.83 -21.90 2.61
CA ILE A 67 8.65 -23.33 2.33
C ILE A 67 7.63 -23.57 1.22
N TYR A 68 6.48 -22.89 1.28
CA TYR A 68 5.45 -22.94 0.24
C TYR A 68 5.98 -22.50 -1.14
N ARG A 69 6.83 -21.47 -1.20
CA ARG A 69 7.45 -21.01 -2.44
C ARG A 69 8.41 -22.05 -3.01
N VAL A 70 9.29 -22.62 -2.17
CA VAL A 70 10.30 -23.60 -2.61
C VAL A 70 9.69 -24.94 -3.02
N ARG A 71 8.62 -25.39 -2.35
CA ARG A 71 7.93 -26.64 -2.70
C ARG A 71 7.15 -26.55 -4.02
N GLN A 72 6.67 -25.37 -4.40
CA GLN A 72 5.97 -25.18 -5.69
C GLN A 72 6.93 -25.12 -6.87
N THR A 73 8.21 -24.79 -6.66
CA THR A 73 9.22 -24.77 -7.73
C THR A 73 9.79 -26.14 -8.05
N SER A 74 9.43 -27.19 -7.29
CA SER A 74 9.89 -28.57 -7.49
C SER A 74 8.99 -29.40 -8.41
N HIS A 75 7.96 -28.79 -9.00
CA HIS A 75 7.07 -29.41 -9.98
C HIS A 75 7.17 -28.68 -11.33
N MET A 76 8.41 -28.55 -11.82
CA MET A 76 8.76 -28.22 -13.21
C MET A 76 9.75 -29.25 -13.70
#